data_AF-A0A9E3YKR0-F1
#
_entry.id   AF-A0A9E3YKR0-F1
#
_cell.length_a   1.000
_cell.length_b   1.000
_cell.length_c   1.000
_cell.angle_alpha   90.00
_cell.angle_beta   90.00
_cell.angle_gamma   90.00
#
_symmetry.space_group_name_H-M   'P 1'
#
loop_
_entity.id
_entity.type
_entity.pdbx_description
1 polymer ?
#
loop_
_entity_poly.entity_id
_entity_poly.type
_entity_poly.pdbx_seq_one_letter_code
_entity_poly.pdbx_strand_id
1 'polypeptide(L)' 'FGAEVVMRWLPRGTHDWRKFITPDELDAMIRDAGLDPVDRTGMVFNPVLWRWSLSARDLSVNYVTASVRRG' A
#
# COMPACT_ATOMS: atom_id res chain seq x y z
N PHE A 1 -0.67 10.83 5.53
CA PHE A 1 -1.36 11.76 6.46
C PHE A 1 -1.56 11.19 7.87
N GLY A 2 -1.87 9.89 8.08
CA GLY A 2 -2.15 9.34 9.42
C GLY A 2 -0.99 9.37 10.44
N ALA A 3 0.18 8.81 10.10
CA ALA A 3 1.31 8.71 11.05
C ALA A 3 1.97 10.06 11.39
N GLU A 4 1.99 11.01 10.45
CA GLU A 4 2.52 12.36 10.68
C GLU A 4 1.61 13.23 11.56
N VAL A 5 0.28 13.06 11.43
CA VAL A 5 -0.70 13.98 12.04
C VAL A 5 -1.31 13.41 13.31
N VAL A 6 -1.60 12.11 13.36
CA VAL A 6 -2.26 11.47 14.52
C VAL A 6 -1.23 10.92 15.51
N MET A 7 -0.14 10.34 15.02
CA MET A 7 0.82 9.59 15.84
C MET A 7 2.11 10.38 16.13
N ARG A 8 2.40 11.43 15.34
CA ARG A 8 3.68 12.18 15.35
C ARG A 8 4.92 11.29 15.24
N TRP A 9 4.80 10.13 14.60
CA TRP A 9 5.90 9.17 14.47
C TRP A 9 6.94 9.60 13.43
N LEU A 10 6.59 10.54 12.56
CA LEU A 10 7.46 11.03 11.49
C LEU A 10 7.42 12.55 11.41
N PRO A 11 8.53 13.20 10.98
CA PRO A 11 8.54 14.61 10.66
C PRO A 11 7.47 14.98 9.63
N ARG A 12 6.95 16.21 9.71
CA ARG A 12 6.00 16.72 8.69
C ARG A 12 6.65 16.74 7.32
N GLY A 13 5.90 16.28 6.30
CA GLY A 13 6.37 16.28 4.91
C GLY A 13 7.19 15.04 4.53
N THR A 14 7.19 14.00 5.36
CA THR A 14 7.78 12.70 5.01
C THR A 14 6.98 12.00 3.90
N HIS A 15 5.67 12.25 3.79
CA HIS A 15 4.81 11.71 2.75
C HIS A 15 4.64 12.71 1.59
N ASP A 16 5.34 12.45 0.48
CA ASP A 16 5.10 13.09 -0.81
C ASP A 16 4.22 12.20 -1.68
N TRP A 17 2.93 12.54 -1.77
CA TRP A 17 1.94 11.78 -2.56
C TRP A 17 2.27 11.72 -4.05
N ARG A 18 3.07 12.63 -4.58
CA ARG A 18 3.47 12.60 -6.01
C ARG A 18 4.41 11.44 -6.33
N LYS A 19 5.01 10.83 -5.30
CA LYS A 19 5.89 9.66 -5.42
C LYS A 19 5.17 8.36 -5.09
N PHE A 20 3.90 8.41 -4.74
CA PHE A 20 3.10 7.23 -4.45
C PHE A 20 2.71 6.55 -5.76
N ILE A 21 3.25 5.38 -6.02
CA ILE A 21 2.82 4.51 -7.12
C ILE A 21 1.45 3.97 -6.73
N THR A 22 0.45 4.14 -7.57
CA THR A 22 -0.89 3.59 -7.36
C THR A 22 -0.92 2.08 -7.59
N PRO A 23 -1.88 1.35 -7.02
CA PRO A 23 -2.00 -0.09 -7.25
C PRO A 23 -2.07 -0.47 -8.73
N ASP A 24 -2.75 0.33 -9.55
CA ASP A 24 -2.91 0.04 -10.98
C ASP A 24 -1.64 0.35 -11.78
N GLU A 25 -0.89 1.39 -11.40
CA GLU A 25 0.45 1.63 -11.96
C GLU A 25 1.41 0.49 -11.61
N LEU A 26 1.42 0.03 -10.37
CA LEU A 26 2.28 -1.10 -9.97
C LEU A 26 1.88 -2.38 -10.71
N ASP A 27 0.59 -2.67 -10.83
CA ASP A 27 0.10 -3.83 -11.59
C ASP A 27 0.56 -3.79 -13.04
N ALA A 28 0.51 -2.62 -13.69
CA ALA A 28 1.02 -2.44 -15.04
C ALA A 28 2.53 -2.71 -15.13
N MET A 29 3.31 -2.17 -14.18
CA MET A 29 4.77 -2.40 -14.10
C MET A 29 5.13 -3.88 -13.88
N ILE A 30 4.37 -4.58 -13.02
CA ILE A 30 4.56 -6.01 -12.75
C ILE A 30 4.28 -6.84 -14.02
N ARG A 31 3.20 -6.52 -14.74
CA ARG A 31 2.85 -7.19 -16.00
C ARG A 31 3.89 -6.95 -17.08
N ASP A 32 4.39 -5.73 -17.21
CA ASP A 32 5.47 -5.38 -18.15
C ASP A 32 6.77 -6.16 -17.84
N ALA A 33 7.03 -6.43 -16.56
CA ALA A 33 8.14 -7.28 -16.12
C ALA A 33 7.93 -8.79 -16.35
N GLY A 34 6.81 -9.21 -16.97
CA GLY A 34 6.51 -10.61 -17.27
C GLY A 34 6.06 -11.44 -16.06
N LEU A 35 5.56 -10.78 -15.01
CA LEU A 35 4.94 -11.42 -13.86
C LEU A 35 3.41 -11.27 -13.94
N ASP A 36 2.70 -12.18 -13.28
CA ASP A 36 1.25 -12.09 -13.14
C ASP A 36 0.89 -11.71 -11.70
N PRO A 37 0.29 -10.51 -11.46
CA PRO A 37 -0.28 -10.16 -10.16
C PRO A 37 -1.44 -11.11 -9.82
N VAL A 38 -1.43 -11.68 -8.62
CA VAL A 38 -2.44 -12.67 -8.18
C VAL A 38 -3.25 -12.22 -6.97
N ASP A 39 -2.72 -11.30 -6.17
CA ASP A 39 -3.43 -10.74 -5.01
C ASP A 39 -2.89 -9.35 -4.67
N ARG A 40 -3.74 -8.52 -4.07
CA ARG A 40 -3.36 -7.22 -3.52
C ARG A 40 -4.16 -6.92 -2.25
N THR A 41 -3.50 -6.36 -1.25
CA THR A 41 -4.15 -5.99 0.00
C THR A 41 -3.47 -4.80 0.67
N GLY A 42 -4.25 -3.98 1.35
CA GLY A 42 -3.76 -2.88 2.16
C GLY A 42 -3.72 -3.23 3.64
N MET A 43 -3.10 -2.36 4.42
CA MET A 43 -2.99 -2.48 5.87
C MET A 43 -3.65 -1.28 6.52
N VAL A 44 -4.61 -1.54 7.39
CA VAL A 44 -5.37 -0.52 8.12
C VAL A 44 -5.08 -0.63 9.60
N PHE A 45 -4.85 0.51 10.25
CA PHE A 45 -4.64 0.60 11.69
C PHE A 45 -5.93 1.06 12.37
N ASN A 46 -6.41 0.28 13.34
CA ASN A 46 -7.49 0.68 14.23
C ASN A 46 -6.88 1.29 15.51
N PRO A 47 -6.99 2.62 15.73
CA PRO A 47 -6.40 3.27 16.90
C PRO A 47 -7.15 2.99 18.21
N VAL A 48 -8.43 2.62 18.14
CA VAL A 48 -9.23 2.28 19.35
C VAL A 48 -8.81 0.93 19.91
N LEU A 49 -8.63 -0.06 19.02
CA LEU A 49 -8.22 -1.41 19.40
C LEU A 49 -6.69 -1.58 19.42
N TRP A 50 -5.96 -0.57 18.97
CA TRP A 50 -4.50 -0.58 18.81
C TRP A 50 -3.99 -1.80 18.02
N ARG A 51 -4.69 -2.12 16.93
CA ARG A 51 -4.41 -3.32 16.11
C ARG A 51 -4.35 -2.98 14.64
N TRP A 52 -3.48 -3.72 13.95
CA TRP A 52 -3.41 -3.75 12.50
C TRP A 52 -4.26 -4.89 11.93
N SER A 53 -4.84 -4.64 10.76
CA SER A 53 -5.56 -5.65 9.98
C SER A 53 -5.32 -5.45 8.48
N LEU A 54 -5.44 -6.53 7.71
CA LEU A 54 -5.45 -6.47 6.26
C LEU A 54 -6.80 -5.95 5.74
N SER A 55 -6.79 -5.26 4.61
CA SER A 55 -7.96 -4.71 3.95
C SER A 55 -7.86 -4.92 2.45
N ALA A 56 -8.75 -5.76 1.90
CA ALA A 56 -8.87 -5.94 0.45
C ALA A 56 -9.47 -4.71 -0.27
N ARG A 57 -9.99 -3.71 0.48
CA ARG A 57 -10.71 -2.56 -0.07
C ARG A 57 -9.92 -1.26 -0.01
N ASP A 58 -9.07 -1.09 0.99
CA ASP A 58 -8.33 0.16 1.20
C ASP A 58 -6.88 0.00 0.80
N LEU A 59 -6.56 0.43 -0.42
CA LEU A 59 -5.22 0.46 -0.99
C LEU A 59 -4.70 1.90 -1.16
N SER A 60 -5.45 2.88 -0.63
CA SER A 60 -5.30 4.29 -0.98
C SER A 60 -4.04 4.94 -0.38
N VAL A 61 -3.50 4.33 0.68
CA VAL A 61 -2.39 4.87 1.46
C VAL A 61 -1.20 3.92 1.55
N ASN A 62 -1.43 2.62 1.43
CA ASN A 62 -0.43 1.57 1.40
C ASN A 62 -1.06 0.29 0.81
N TYR A 63 -0.22 -0.57 0.25
CA TYR A 63 -0.63 -1.88 -0.23
C TYR A 63 0.58 -2.79 -0.44
N VAL A 64 0.32 -4.09 -0.50
CA VAL A 64 1.26 -5.11 -0.94
C VAL A 64 0.61 -5.92 -2.06
N THR A 65 1.41 -6.33 -3.04
CA THR A 65 0.95 -7.15 -4.17
C THR A 65 1.76 -8.45 -4.20
N ALA A 66 1.06 -9.58 -4.32
CA ALA A 66 1.67 -10.88 -4.58
C ALA A 66 1.66 -11.15 -6.09
N SER A 67 2.74 -11.70 -6.61
CA SER A 67 2.88 -11.98 -8.04
C SER A 67 3.62 -13.28 -8.28
N VAL A 68 3.31 -13.94 -9.39
CA VAL A 68 3.94 -15.20 -9.79
C VAL A 68 4.55 -15.06 -11.17
N ARG A 69 5.69 -15.72 -11.40
CA ARG A 69 6.17 -15.96 -12.75
C ARG A 69 5.46 -17.20 -13.29
N ARG A 70 4.65 -17.03 -14.33
CA ARG A 70 4.10 -18.18 -15.05
C ARG A 70 5.20 -18.71 -15.99
N GLY A 71 5.46 -20.01 -15.91
CA GLY A 71 6.39 -20.71 -16.79
C GLY A 71 5.83 -20.90 -18.19
#